data_AF-A0A968MTB6-F1
#
_entry.id   AF-A0A968MTB6-F1
#
_cell.length_a   1.000
_cell.length_b   1.000
_cell.length_c   1.000
_cell.angle_alpha   90.00
_cell.angle_beta   90.00
_cell.angle_gamma   90.00
#
_symmetry.space_group_name_H-M   'P 1'
#
loop_
_entity.id
_entity.type
_entity.pdbx_description
1 polymer ?
#
loop_
_entity_poly.entity_id
_entity_poly.type
_entity_poly.pdbx_seq_one_letter_code
_entity_poly.pdbx_strand_id
1 'polypeptide(L)' 'MKQIWIQQGSQNENAVKMAREAGITLITDKCILMYANPTGFHKFHMQLSKLFCKY' A
#
# COMPACT_ATOMS: atom_id res chain seq x y z
N MET A 1 4.08 16.76 -1.34
CA MET A 1 3.25 16.37 -0.17
C MET A 1 3.94 15.21 0.52
N LYS A 2 4.08 15.23 1.85
CA LYS A 2 4.68 14.10 2.60
C LYS A 2 3.59 13.05 2.86
N GLN A 3 3.90 11.79 2.61
CA GLN A 3 2.98 10.68 2.82
C GLN A 3 3.69 9.58 3.63
N ILE A 4 2.94 8.85 4.44
CA ILE A 4 3.43 7.67 5.15
C ILE A 4 2.93 6.43 4.42
N TRP A 5 3.84 5.47 4.19
CA TRP A 5 3.51 4.17 3.60
C TRP A 5 3.55 3.09 4.66
N ILE A 6 2.48 2.29 4.77
CA ILE A 6 2.47 1.05 5.54
C ILE A 6 2.28 -0.11 4.55
N GLN A 7 3.26 -1.01 4.54
CA GLN A 7 3.29 -2.16 3.64
C GLN A 7 2.10 -3.09 3.91
N GLN A 8 1.45 -3.55 2.85
CA GLN A 8 0.41 -4.58 2.95
C GLN A 8 0.94 -5.80 3.71
N GLY A 9 0.18 -6.24 4.71
CA GLY A 9 0.52 -7.35 5.61
C GLY A 9 1.28 -6.93 6.87
N SER A 10 1.74 -5.67 6.97
CA SER A 10 2.41 -5.14 8.16
C SER A 10 1.57 -4.09 8.91
N GLN A 11 0.29 -3.96 8.58
CA GLN A 11 -0.56 -2.94 9.20
C GLN A 11 -0.99 -3.34 10.60
N ASN A 12 -1.06 -2.34 11.49
CA ASN A 12 -1.73 -2.42 12.77
C ASN A 12 -2.91 -1.43 12.73
N GLU A 13 -4.11 -1.90 13.10
CA GLU A 13 -5.33 -1.09 13.12
C GLU A 13 -5.16 0.21 13.94
N ASN A 14 -4.46 0.13 15.07
CA ASN A 14 -4.18 1.29 15.92
C ASN A 14 -3.29 2.32 15.23
N ALA A 15 -2.28 1.86 14.48
CA ALA A 15 -1.38 2.74 13.74
C ALA A 15 -2.09 3.45 12.58
N VAL A 16 -2.95 2.72 11.86
CA VAL A 16 -3.77 3.29 10.78
C VAL A 16 -4.75 4.32 11.32
N LYS A 17 -5.42 4.01 12.44
CA LYS A 17 -6.34 4.93 13.11
C LYS A 17 -5.64 6.21 13.55
N MET A 18 -4.52 6.08 14.27
CA MET A 18 -3.72 7.23 14.74
C MET A 18 -3.26 8.13 13.59
N ALA A 19 -2.77 7.55 12.49
CA ALA A 19 -2.35 8.32 11.33
C ALA A 19 -3.52 9.09 10.66
N ARG A 20 -4.71 8.47 10.57
CA ARG A 20 -5.91 9.12 10.04
C ARG A 20 -6.39 10.26 10.93
N GLU A 21 -6.43 10.05 12.24
CA GLU A 21 -6.82 11.08 13.24
C GLU A 21 -5.84 12.27 13.24
N ALA A 22 -4.56 12.01 13.03
CA ALA A 22 -3.53 13.04 12.91
C ALA A 22 -3.55 13.79 11.56
N GLY A 23 -4.48 13.46 10.64
CA GLY A 23 -4.55 14.08 9.31
C GLY A 23 -3.37 13.73 8.40
N ILE A 24 -2.66 12.64 8.68
CA ILE A 24 -1.52 12.20 7.88
C ILE A 24 -2.03 11.53 6.60
N THR A 25 -1.50 11.93 5.46
CA THR A 25 -1.73 11.23 4.20
C THR A 25 -1.08 9.86 4.25
N LEU A 26 -1.90 8.82 4.36
CA LEU A 26 -1.47 7.44 4.58
C LEU A 26 -1.76 6.57 3.36
N ILE A 27 -0.76 5.82 2.89
CA ILE A 27 -0.93 4.74 1.92
C ILE A 27 -0.84 3.41 2.67
N THR A 28 -1.91 2.61 2.57
CA THR A 28 -2.04 1.27 3.18
C THR A 28 -2.60 0.30 2.15
N ASP A 29 -2.51 -1.00 2.43
CA ASP A 29 -3.10 -2.08 1.63
C ASP A 29 -2.50 -2.21 0.23
N LYS A 30 -1.28 -1.68 0.08
CA LYS A 30 -0.47 -1.75 -1.13
C LYS A 30 0.90 -2.33 -0.82
N CYS A 31 1.43 -3.15 -1.72
CA CYS A 31 2.82 -3.58 -1.69
C CYS A 31 3.71 -2.60 -2.49
N ILE A 32 4.74 -2.04 -1.85
CA ILE A 32 5.61 -1.01 -2.46
C ILE A 32 6.36 -1.54 -3.70
N LEU A 33 6.68 -2.83 -3.73
CA LEU A 33 7.42 -3.46 -4.83
C LEU A 33 6.61 -3.54 -6.13
N MET A 34 5.29 -3.39 -6.06
CA MET A 34 4.45 -3.24 -7.25
C MET A 34 4.67 -1.89 -7.96
N TYR A 35 5.26 -0.90 -7.27
CA TYR A 35 5.42 0.48 -7.76
C TYR A 35 6.89 0.85 -8.01
N ALA A 36 7.81 0.38 -7.16
CA ALA A 36 9.23 0.73 -7.27
C ALA A 36 9.92 0.01 -8.45
N ASN A 37 9.84 -1.32 -8.49
CA ASN A 37 10.40 -2.14 -9.58
C ASN A 37 9.68 -3.49 -9.67
N PRO A 38 8.54 -3.57 -10.37
CA PRO A 38 7.73 -4.79 -10.40
C PRO A 38 8.37 -5.88 -11.26
N THR A 39 9.00 -6.86 -10.63
CA THR A 39 9.57 -8.07 -11.25
C THR A 39 9.01 -9.35 -10.63
N GLY A 40 9.09 -10.46 -11.37
CA GLY A 40 8.62 -11.78 -10.92
C GLY A 40 7.19 -11.75 -10.35
N PHE A 41 7.05 -12.26 -9.12
CA PHE A 41 5.77 -12.30 -8.42
C PHE A 41 5.14 -10.91 -8.18
N HIS A 42 5.94 -9.85 -8.02
CA HIS A 42 5.41 -8.49 -7.83
C HIS A 42 4.80 -7.91 -9.11
N LYS A 43 5.34 -8.29 -10.28
CA LYS A 43 4.75 -7.92 -11.58
C LYS A 43 3.41 -8.62 -11.79
N PHE A 44 3.35 -9.92 -11.46
CA PHE A 44 2.12 -10.70 -11.49
C PHE A 44 1.08 -10.16 -10.51
N HIS A 45 1.46 -9.92 -9.25
CA HIS A 45 0.59 -9.33 -8.23
C HIS A 45 0.05 -7.97 -8.69
N MET A 46 0.89 -7.08 -9.22
CA MET A 46 0.47 -5.80 -9.82
C MET A 46 -0.57 -5.99 -10.94
N GLN A 47 -0.34 -6.93 -11.86
CA GLN A 47 -1.26 -7.20 -12.97
C GLN A 47 -2.62 -7.71 -12.49
N LEU A 48 -2.63 -8.62 -11.50
CA LEU A 48 -3.88 -9.07 -10.88
C LEU A 48 -4.62 -7.91 -10.21
N SER A 49 -3.93 -7.07 -9.44
CA SER A 49 -4.56 -5.90 -8.81
C SER A 49 -5.16 -4.93 -9.83
N LYS A 50 -4.55 -4.80 -11.04
CA LYS A 50 -5.10 -4.01 -12.15
C LYS A 50 -6.39 -4.62 -12.71
N LEU A 51 -6.41 -5.93 -12.90
CA LEU A 51 -7.55 -6.64 -13.46
C LEU A 51 -8.76 -6.62 -12.52
N PHE A 52 -8.53 -6.70 -11.20
CA PHE A 52 -9.59 -6.70 -10.19
C PHE A 52 -9.94 -5.30 -9.64
N CYS A 53 -9.48 -4.22 -10.28
CA CYS A 53 -9.71 -2.83 -9.83
C CYS A 53 -9.42 -2.58 -8.34
N LYS A 54 -8.46 -3.30 -7.74
CA LYS A 54 -8.01 -3.07 -6.35
C LYS A 54 -6.89 -2.02 -6.30
N TYR A 55 -7.10 -0.90 -6.98
CA TYR A 55 -6.23 0.29 -6.91
C TYR A 55 -6.71 1.28 -5.86
#